data_AF-G4QAH7-F1
#
_entry.id   AF-G4QAH7-F1
#
_cell.length_a   1.000
_cell.length_b   1.000
_cell.length_c   1.000
_cell.angle_alpha   90.00
_cell.angle_beta   90.00
_cell.angle_gamma   90.00
#
_symmetry.space_group_name_H-M   'P 1'
#
loop_
_entity.id
_entity.type
_entity.pdbx_description
1 polymer ?
#
loop_
_entity_poly.entity_id
_entity_poly.type
_entity_poly.pdbx_seq_one_letter_code
_entity_poly.pdbx_strand_id
1 'polypeptide(L)'
;MKVFLSNFFFKNFCNFPKVDKEKIIKFIIHVENYGLTNLEGKLKRSDEIPNDHPNWLEIITFVQEYNLWHYHIGIPEYIYSDKGNTSKYLLHFLRGENYIKIVDMNDHPPFALPDINSFT
;
A
#
# COMPACT_ATOMS: atom_id res chain seq x y z
N MET A 1 -10.64 -11.26 4.39
CA MET A 1 -9.26 -11.27 4.94
C MET A 1 -9.18 -10.21 6.03
N LYS A 2 -8.51 -10.43 7.18
CA LYS A 2 -8.51 -9.39 8.25
C LYS A 2 -7.66 -8.18 7.85
N VAL A 3 -8.10 -6.98 8.20
CA VAL A 3 -7.32 -5.75 7.97
C VAL A 3 -7.00 -5.10 9.31
N PHE A 4 -5.71 -4.86 9.54
CA PHE A 4 -5.21 -4.12 10.70
C PHE A 4 -4.61 -2.80 10.26
N LEU A 5 -4.61 -1.81 11.16
CA LEU A 5 -3.90 -0.55 10.98
C LEU A 5 -2.76 -0.49 11.99
N SER A 6 -1.56 -0.07 11.59
CA SER A 6 -0.52 0.29 12.55
C SER A 6 -0.95 1.49 13.39
N ASN A 7 -0.37 1.67 14.57
CA ASN A 7 -0.67 2.83 15.40
C ASN A 7 -0.24 4.12 14.67
N PHE A 8 0.89 4.06 13.96
CA PHE A 8 1.34 5.14 13.10
C PHE A 8 0.30 5.51 12.03
N PHE A 9 -0.16 4.53 11.24
CA PHE A 9 -1.14 4.77 10.19
C PHE A 9 -2.46 5.29 10.76
N PHE A 10 -2.96 4.69 11.84
CA PHE A 10 -4.22 5.10 12.47
C PHE A 10 -4.19 6.56 12.91
N LYS A 11 -3.09 7.03 13.51
CA LYS A 11 -2.93 8.44 13.91
C LYS A 11 -2.99 9.38 12.71
N ASN A 12 -2.34 9.03 11.61
CA ASN A 12 -2.35 9.85 10.38
C ASN A 12 -3.71 9.81 9.70
N PHE A 13 -4.32 8.62 9.62
CA PHE A 13 -5.64 8.40 9.03
C PHE A 13 -6.70 9.31 9.63
N CYS A 14 -6.69 9.53 10.95
CA CYS A 14 -7.60 10.46 11.62
C CYS A 14 -7.54 11.90 11.08
N ASN A 15 -6.40 12.31 10.51
CA ASN A 15 -6.19 13.66 9.99
C ASN A 15 -6.43 13.80 8.47
N PHE A 16 -6.63 12.70 7.75
CA PHE A 16 -6.85 12.75 6.31
C PHE A 16 -8.17 13.46 5.93
N PRO A 17 -8.23 14.08 4.73
CA PRO A 17 -9.48 14.56 4.16
C PRO A 17 -10.55 13.48 4.13
N LYS A 18 -11.82 13.88 4.29
CA LYS A 18 -12.95 12.94 4.30
C LYS A 18 -12.99 12.06 3.04
N VAL A 19 -12.76 12.66 1.88
CA VAL A 19 -12.77 11.97 0.57
C VAL A 19 -11.68 10.89 0.48
N ASP A 20 -10.51 11.14 1.07
CA ASP A 20 -9.40 10.19 1.09
C ASP A 20 -9.67 9.05 2.06
N LYS A 21 -10.23 9.37 3.24
CA LYS A 21 -10.68 8.38 4.21
C LYS A 21 -11.71 7.42 3.61
N GLU A 22 -12.65 7.93 2.83
CA GLU A 22 -13.66 7.10 2.16
C GLU A 22 -13.03 6.12 1.16
N LYS A 23 -12.00 6.52 0.41
CA LYS A 23 -11.26 5.61 -0.50
C LYS A 23 -10.53 4.52 0.27
N ILE A 24 -9.88 4.87 1.39
CA ILE A 24 -9.20 3.91 2.28
C ILE A 24 -10.21 2.95 2.93
N ILE A 25 -11.34 3.45 3.44
CA ILE A 25 -12.40 2.61 4.05
C ILE A 25 -12.98 1.65 3.01
N LYS A 26 -13.23 2.10 1.77
CA LYS A 26 -13.69 1.22 0.69
C LYS A 26 -12.69 0.10 0.42
N PHE A 27 -11.40 0.40 0.38
CA PHE A 27 -10.35 -0.61 0.26
C PHE A 27 -10.37 -1.61 1.43
N ILE A 28 -10.47 -1.13 2.68
CA ILE A 28 -10.55 -1.99 3.87
C ILE A 28 -11.75 -2.95 3.75
N ILE A 29 -12.95 -2.42 3.51
CA ILE A 29 -14.18 -3.21 3.35
C ILE A 29 -14.05 -4.23 2.22
N HIS A 30 -13.44 -3.84 1.10
CA HIS A 30 -13.19 -4.75 -0.02
C HIS A 30 -12.29 -5.91 0.39
N VAL A 31 -11.16 -5.63 1.03
CA VAL A 31 -10.22 -6.68 1.46
C VAL A 31 -10.83 -7.59 2.51
N GLU A 32 -11.65 -7.04 3.40
CA GLU A 32 -12.39 -7.83 4.39
C GLU A 32 -13.31 -8.85 3.73
N ASN A 33 -14.07 -8.44 2.72
CA ASN A 33 -15.06 -9.28 2.03
C ASN A 33 -14.47 -10.19 0.94
N TYR A 34 -13.50 -9.70 0.17
CA TYR A 34 -13.05 -10.32 -1.08
C TYR A 34 -11.52 -10.60 -1.12
N GLY A 35 -10.79 -10.23 -0.06
CA GLY A 35 -9.33 -10.30 -0.05
C GLY A 35 -8.71 -9.34 -1.07
N LEU A 36 -7.51 -9.69 -1.56
CA LEU A 36 -6.74 -8.89 -2.50
C LEU A 36 -7.08 -9.16 -3.98
N THR A 37 -8.29 -9.64 -4.26
CA THR A 37 -8.75 -9.98 -5.62
C THR A 37 -9.67 -8.89 -6.17
N ASN A 38 -9.74 -8.73 -7.49
CA ASN A 38 -10.63 -7.76 -8.15
C ASN A 38 -10.53 -6.33 -7.62
N LEU A 39 -9.32 -5.90 -7.24
CA LEU A 39 -9.05 -4.53 -6.85
C LEU A 39 -9.02 -3.62 -8.10
N GLU A 40 -9.53 -2.40 -7.97
CA GLU A 40 -9.52 -1.43 -9.08
C GLU A 40 -8.10 -0.91 -9.37
N GLY A 41 -7.38 -0.58 -8.31
CA GLY A 41 -6.01 -0.10 -8.37
C GLY A 41 -5.00 -1.23 -8.58
N LYS A 42 -3.83 -0.84 -9.04
CA LYS A 42 -2.71 -1.75 -9.20
C LYS A 42 -2.13 -2.12 -7.83
N LEU A 43 -2.06 -3.43 -7.59
CA LEU A 43 -1.44 -4.04 -6.41
C LEU A 43 -0.12 -4.71 -6.82
N LYS A 44 0.95 -4.45 -6.07
CA LYS A 44 2.27 -5.03 -6.33
C LYS A 44 3.04 -5.33 -5.06
N ARG A 45 3.96 -6.30 -5.14
CA ARG A 45 4.99 -6.46 -4.11
C ARG A 45 6.02 -5.35 -4.28
N SER A 46 6.53 -4.83 -3.16
CA SER A 46 7.34 -3.60 -3.18
C SER A 46 8.77 -3.77 -3.70
N ASP A 47 9.16 -4.99 -4.07
CA ASP A 47 10.49 -5.35 -4.60
C ASP A 47 10.50 -5.53 -6.13
N GLU A 48 9.41 -5.23 -6.82
CA GLU A 48 9.35 -5.19 -8.29
C GLU A 48 10.07 -3.94 -8.85
N ILE A 49 11.36 -3.81 -8.55
CA ILE A 49 12.24 -2.70 -8.95
C ILE A 49 13.32 -3.15 -9.95
N PRO A 50 13.89 -2.24 -10.77
CA PRO A 50 14.99 -2.56 -11.68
C PRO A 50 16.23 -3.09 -10.97
N ASN A 51 16.89 -4.10 -11.56
CA ASN A 51 18.08 -4.75 -10.97
C ASN A 51 19.31 -3.84 -10.84
N ASP A 52 19.34 -2.72 -11.57
CA ASP A 52 20.39 -1.69 -11.52
C ASP A 52 20.10 -0.58 -10.49
N HIS A 53 19.05 -0.74 -9.68
CA HIS A 53 18.76 0.22 -8.61
C HIS A 53 19.91 0.26 -7.59
N PRO A 54 20.45 1.43 -7.20
CA PRO A 54 21.63 1.54 -6.33
C PRO A 54 21.53 0.77 -5.02
N ASN A 55 20.31 0.68 -4.46
CA ASN A 55 20.03 0.01 -3.18
C ASN A 55 19.22 -1.29 -3.35
N TRP A 56 19.34 -1.97 -4.50
CA TRP A 56 18.49 -3.12 -4.83
C TRP A 56 18.46 -4.20 -3.75
N LEU A 57 19.62 -4.66 -3.28
CA LEU A 57 19.70 -5.75 -2.30
C LEU A 57 19.07 -5.37 -0.95
N GLU A 58 19.27 -4.14 -0.49
CA GLU A 58 18.66 -3.63 0.74
C GLU A 58 17.13 -3.58 0.62
N ILE A 59 16.63 -3.05 -0.50
CA ILE A 59 15.19 -2.97 -0.77
C ILE A 59 14.56 -4.37 -0.80
N ILE A 60 15.16 -5.30 -1.54
CA ILE A 60 14.64 -6.68 -1.62
C ILE A 60 14.64 -7.34 -0.25
N THR A 61 15.74 -7.22 0.51
CA THR A 61 15.84 -7.82 1.85
C THR A 61 14.75 -7.28 2.77
N PHE A 62 14.56 -5.96 2.80
CA PHE A 62 13.52 -5.31 3.59
C PHE A 62 12.11 -5.75 3.16
N VAL A 63 11.81 -5.74 1.86
CA VAL A 63 10.48 -6.13 1.37
C VAL A 63 10.17 -7.59 1.63
N GLN A 64 11.16 -8.48 1.54
CA GLN A 64 10.98 -9.92 1.81
C GLN A 64 10.80 -10.20 3.30
N GLU A 65 11.60 -9.56 4.17
CA GLU A 65 11.47 -9.68 5.63
C GLU A 65 10.06 -9.33 6.11
N TYR A 66 9.50 -8.26 5.55
CA TYR A 66 8.20 -7.73 5.97
C TYR A 66 7.03 -8.14 5.08
N ASN A 67 7.29 -8.94 4.03
CA ASN A 67 6.35 -9.25 2.95
C ASN A 67 5.53 -8.03 2.55
N LEU A 68 6.23 -6.97 2.13
CA LEU A 68 5.66 -5.65 1.93
C LEU A 68 5.03 -5.50 0.54
N TRP A 69 3.81 -4.99 0.51
CA TRP A 69 3.04 -4.71 -0.69
C TRP A 69 2.60 -3.25 -0.72
N HIS A 70 2.31 -2.75 -1.91
CA HIS A 70 1.71 -1.44 -2.10
C HIS A 70 0.53 -1.49 -3.08
N TYR A 71 -0.45 -0.63 -2.83
CA TYR A 71 -1.66 -0.50 -3.63
C TYR A 71 -1.93 0.96 -3.98
N HIS A 72 -2.15 1.25 -5.26
CA HIS A 72 -2.61 2.57 -5.69
C HIS A 72 -4.08 2.78 -5.24
N ILE A 73 -4.32 3.76 -4.37
CA ILE A 73 -5.60 3.92 -3.66
C ILE A 73 -6.61 4.83 -4.39
N GLY A 74 -6.27 5.31 -5.58
CA GLY A 74 -7.13 6.18 -6.36
C GLY A 74 -7.15 7.62 -5.86
N ILE A 75 -6.09 8.09 -5.19
CA ILE A 75 -5.94 9.50 -4.76
C ILE A 75 -4.87 10.20 -5.62
N PRO A 76 -5.14 11.39 -6.19
CA PRO A 76 -6.44 12.07 -6.18
C PRO A 76 -7.48 11.30 -6.99
N GLU A 77 -7.14 10.72 -8.14
CA GLU A 77 -8.00 9.83 -8.92
C GLU A 77 -7.17 8.75 -9.64
N TYR A 78 -7.82 7.70 -10.12
CA TYR A 78 -7.19 6.69 -10.95
C TYR A 78 -6.86 7.20 -12.34
N ILE A 79 -5.67 6.84 -12.81
CA ILE A 79 -5.24 6.92 -14.19
C ILE A 79 -5.44 5.52 -14.78
N TYR A 80 -6.39 5.40 -15.70
CA TYR A 80 -6.75 4.13 -16.31
C TYR A 80 -5.71 3.68 -17.34
N SER A 81 -5.34 2.40 -17.28
CA SER A 81 -4.44 1.80 -18.27
C SER A 81 -4.66 0.30 -18.40
N ASP A 82 -4.32 -0.25 -19.57
CA ASP A 82 -4.36 -1.70 -19.83
C ASP A 82 -3.42 -2.51 -18.91
N LYS A 83 -2.48 -1.83 -18.25
CA LYS A 83 -1.48 -2.43 -17.33
C LYS A 83 -1.87 -2.29 -15.85
N GLY A 84 -3.15 -1.95 -15.59
CA GLY A 84 -3.71 -1.68 -14.27
C GLY A 84 -3.78 -0.19 -13.95
N ASN A 85 -4.79 0.20 -13.17
CA ASN A 85 -5.04 1.59 -12.84
C ASN A 85 -4.08 2.07 -11.75
N THR A 86 -3.49 3.24 -11.92
CA THR A 86 -2.55 3.83 -10.96
C THR A 86 -3.10 5.14 -10.40
N SER A 87 -2.52 5.62 -9.31
CA SER A 87 -2.82 6.92 -8.70
C SER A 87 -1.59 7.46 -7.99
N LYS A 88 -1.58 8.74 -7.63
CA LYS A 88 -0.44 9.35 -6.96
C LYS A 88 -0.13 8.66 -5.62
N TYR A 89 -1.12 8.39 -4.79
CA TYR A 89 -0.88 7.82 -3.46
C TYR A 89 -0.94 6.29 -3.44
N LEU A 90 -0.10 5.72 -2.58
CA LEU A 90 0.07 4.29 -2.34
C LEU A 90 -0.25 3.95 -0.88
N LEU A 91 -1.07 2.93 -0.63
CA LEU A 91 -1.13 2.28 0.67
C LEU A 91 -0.04 1.22 0.76
N HIS A 92 0.82 1.31 1.77
CA HIS A 92 1.80 0.27 2.10
C HIS A 92 1.24 -0.65 3.17
N PHE A 93 1.40 -1.95 2.98
CA PHE A 93 0.93 -2.93 3.96
C PHE A 93 1.78 -4.19 4.01
N LEU A 94 1.86 -4.77 5.21
CA LEU A 94 2.41 -6.10 5.46
C LEU A 94 1.36 -7.13 5.07
N ARG A 95 1.76 -8.19 4.38
CA ARG A 95 0.84 -9.29 4.02
C ARG A 95 1.16 -10.55 4.81
N GLY A 96 0.18 -11.05 5.55
CA GLY A 96 0.20 -12.38 6.15
C GLY A 96 -0.65 -13.38 5.37
N GLU A 97 -0.81 -14.59 5.91
CA GLU A 97 -1.62 -15.65 5.29
C GLU A 97 -3.09 -15.24 5.13
N ASN A 98 -3.71 -14.71 6.19
CA ASN A 98 -5.13 -14.34 6.24
C ASN A 98 -5.38 -12.91 6.73
N TYR A 99 -4.35 -12.05 6.67
CA TYR A 99 -4.47 -10.65 7.04
C TYR A 99 -3.58 -9.73 6.20
N ILE A 100 -3.91 -8.44 6.22
CA ILE A 100 -2.98 -7.36 5.92
C ILE A 100 -2.88 -6.40 7.11
N LYS A 101 -1.73 -5.75 7.27
CA LYS A 101 -1.56 -4.62 8.20
C LYS A 101 -1.14 -3.39 7.39
N ILE A 102 -2.02 -2.40 7.27
CA ILE A 102 -1.70 -1.11 6.64
C ILE A 102 -0.78 -0.34 7.57
N VAL A 103 0.38 0.04 7.06
CA VAL A 103 1.47 0.64 7.86
C VAL A 103 1.72 2.10 7.51
N ASP A 104 1.54 2.48 6.24
CA ASP A 104 1.83 3.84 5.79
C ASP A 104 1.08 4.21 4.51
N MET A 105 1.08 5.49 4.17
CA MET A 105 0.67 6.02 2.89
C MET A 105 1.58 7.15 2.45
N ASN A 106 2.17 7.04 1.26
CA ASN A 106 2.99 8.08 0.66
C ASN A 106 2.64 8.28 -0.81
N ASP A 107 3.15 9.36 -1.39
CA ASP A 107 2.99 9.62 -2.81
C ASP A 107 4.12 9.01 -3.66
N HIS A 108 3.76 8.73 -4.91
CA HIS A 108 4.63 8.30 -5.99
C HIS A 108 4.26 9.08 -7.26
N PRO A 109 5.23 9.57 -8.06
CA PRO A 109 6.69 9.39 -7.97
C PRO A 109 7.45 10.44 -7.13
N PRO A 110 8.68 10.12 -6.63
CA PRO A 110 9.37 8.83 -6.72
C PRO A 110 8.78 7.76 -5.78
N PHE A 111 9.01 6.47 -6.06
CA PHE A 111 8.58 5.40 -5.15
C PHE A 111 9.50 5.39 -3.92
N ALA A 112 8.91 5.39 -2.73
CA ALA A 112 9.62 5.26 -1.47
C ALA A 112 8.99 4.15 -0.61
N LEU A 113 9.85 3.35 0.00
CA LEU A 113 9.43 2.40 1.03
C LEU A 113 8.99 3.16 2.29
N PRO A 114 8.05 2.61 3.06
CA PRO A 114 7.69 3.14 4.37
C PRO A 114 8.85 2.97 5.36
N ASP A 115 8.95 3.90 6.31
CA ASP A 115 9.89 3.79 7.43
C ASP A 115 9.47 2.62 8.35
N ILE A 116 10.43 1.81 8.83
CA ILE A 116 10.16 0.69 9.74
C ILE A 116 9.39 1.11 11.01
N ASN A 117 9.57 2.35 11.46
CA ASN A 117 8.85 2.89 12.61
C ASN A 117 7.34 2.97 12.36
N SER A 118 6.91 3.08 11.09
CA SER A 118 5.50 3.05 10.69
C SER A 118 4.82 1.70 10.92
N PHE A 119 5.60 0.63 11.18
CA PHE A 119 5.07 -0.73 11.33
C PHE A 119 4.50 -0.97 12.72
N THR A 120 4.74 -0.06 13.67
CA THR A 120 4.32 -0.16 15.07
C THR A 120 2.95 0.46 15.34
#